data_AF-A0A9E5DRH4-F1
#
_entry.id   AF-A0A9E5DRH4-F1
#
_cell.length_a   1.000
_cell.length_b   1.000
_cell.length_c   1.000
_cell.angle_alpha   90.00
_cell.angle_beta   90.00
_cell.angle_gamma   90.00
#
_symmetry.space_group_name_H-M   'P 1'
#
loop_
_entity.id
_entity.type
_entity.pdbx_description
1 polymer ?
#
loop_
_entity_poly.entity_id
_entity_poly.type
_entity_poly.pdbx_seq_one_letter_code
_entity_poly.pdbx_strand_id
1 'polypeptide(L)'
;MAAVLRVVGPPGSGKTLLIVSLVEALRQRGYRIASAVRREGTPQLDPESERLIAAGAVATVVVLAGGGRVTVERSLALPALRDIVAALDPQVDLLLAEGFEDAGYPAVELSPPGAPALATAPADLIAVVSSDELRGSFASFGPGEIGGLAELVESAVLVPRPEVSMQLSVDGRTVQGSGFVTDMIARPVLTMVEQLKGVRWPSAVRLTIRRRPRDGWHG
;
A
#
# COMPACT_ATOMS: atom_id res chain seq x y z
N MET A 1 10.90 2.76 -8.39
CA MET A 1 10.98 1.58 -7.49
C MET A 1 10.25 1.95 -6.22
N ALA A 2 9.50 1.02 -5.65
CA ALA A 2 8.79 1.26 -4.40
C ALA A 2 9.78 1.64 -3.29
N ALA A 3 9.42 2.63 -2.48
CA ALA A 3 10.08 2.86 -1.21
C ALA A 3 9.84 1.68 -0.27
N VAL A 4 10.62 1.60 0.80
CA VAL A 4 10.52 0.52 1.79
C VAL A 4 10.47 1.15 3.18
N LEU A 5 9.52 0.69 3.99
CA LEU A 5 9.44 0.99 5.41
C LEU A 5 9.37 -0.31 6.19
N ARG A 6 10.31 -0.50 7.11
CA ARG A 6 10.28 -1.61 8.05
C ARG A 6 9.36 -1.31 9.22
N VAL A 7 8.65 -2.33 9.70
CA VAL A 7 7.88 -2.29 10.94
C VAL A 7 8.50 -3.27 11.92
N VAL A 8 9.15 -2.73 12.94
CA VAL A 8 9.98 -3.44 13.91
C VAL A 8 9.27 -3.50 15.26
N GLY A 9 9.53 -4.53 16.05
CA GLY A 9 9.02 -4.64 17.42
C GLY A 9 8.80 -6.10 17.84
N PRO A 10 8.66 -6.35 19.15
CA PRO A 10 8.57 -7.72 19.68
C PRO A 10 7.30 -8.45 19.20
N PRO A 11 7.27 -9.79 19.22
CA PRO A 11 6.04 -10.56 18.99
C PRO A 11 4.88 -10.04 19.85
N GLY A 12 3.70 -9.91 19.25
CA GLY A 12 2.51 -9.40 19.95
C GLY A 12 2.45 -7.88 20.15
N SER A 13 3.46 -7.10 19.76
CA SER A 13 3.49 -5.63 19.99
C SER A 13 2.41 -4.83 19.24
N GLY A 14 1.71 -5.44 18.27
CA GLY A 14 0.72 -4.75 17.43
C GLY A 14 1.22 -4.34 16.05
N LYS A 15 2.35 -4.87 15.56
CA LYS A 15 2.89 -4.56 14.22
C LYS A 15 1.86 -4.68 13.11
N THR A 16 1.09 -5.77 13.10
CA THR A 16 0.05 -5.99 12.10
C THR A 16 -1.05 -4.94 12.19
N LEU A 17 -1.40 -4.50 13.40
CA LEU A 17 -2.36 -3.40 13.61
C LEU A 17 -1.82 -2.09 13.03
N LEU A 18 -0.55 -1.77 13.31
CA LEU A 18 0.11 -0.59 12.74
C LEU A 18 0.13 -0.63 11.21
N ILE A 19 0.50 -1.78 10.62
CA ILE A 19 0.54 -1.97 9.17
C ILE A 19 -0.84 -1.75 8.56
N VAL A 20 -1.89 -2.34 9.12
CA VAL A 20 -3.27 -2.14 8.65
C VAL A 20 -3.64 -0.65 8.67
N SER A 21 -3.34 0.03 9.78
CA SER A 21 -3.59 1.48 9.95
C SER A 21 -2.88 2.32 8.89
N LEU A 22 -1.59 2.06 8.68
CA LEU A 22 -0.79 2.77 7.69
C LEU A 22 -1.27 2.49 6.27
N VAL A 23 -1.66 1.24 5.95
CA VAL A 23 -2.26 0.89 4.66
C VAL A 23 -3.53 1.72 4.44
N GLU A 24 -4.44 1.77 5.41
CA GLU A 24 -5.69 2.52 5.27
C GLU A 24 -5.42 4.02 5.08
N ALA A 25 -4.61 4.61 5.95
CA ALA A 25 -4.31 6.04 5.95
C ALA A 25 -3.54 6.48 4.68
N LEU A 26 -2.58 5.69 4.20
CA LEU A 26 -1.82 6.03 2.99
C LEU A 26 -2.60 5.72 1.71
N ARG A 27 -3.46 4.69 1.70
CA ARG A 27 -4.38 4.46 0.57
C ARG A 27 -5.40 5.58 0.42
N GLN A 28 -5.89 6.16 1.52
CA GLN A 28 -6.77 7.33 1.47
C GLN A 28 -6.06 8.57 0.88
N ARG A 29 -4.72 8.64 0.97
CA ARG A 29 -3.86 9.64 0.31
C ARG A 29 -3.47 9.23 -1.13
N GLY A 30 -4.03 8.11 -1.60
CA GLY A 30 -3.90 7.60 -2.96
C GLY A 30 -2.60 6.86 -3.27
N TYR A 31 -1.83 6.44 -2.27
CA TYR A 31 -0.66 5.57 -2.43
C TYR A 31 -1.08 4.10 -2.64
N ARG A 32 -0.33 3.39 -3.48
CA ARG A 32 -0.42 1.94 -3.68
C ARG A 32 0.58 1.27 -2.76
N ILE A 33 0.06 0.59 -1.76
CA ILE A 33 0.85 0.00 -0.68
C ILE A 33 0.91 -1.52 -0.89
N ALA A 34 2.12 -2.07 -0.87
CA ALA A 34 2.35 -3.50 -0.70
C ALA A 34 2.76 -3.79 0.75
N SER A 35 2.52 -5.01 1.21
CA SER A 35 3.07 -5.49 2.48
C SER A 35 3.80 -6.81 2.28
N ALA A 36 4.88 -7.00 3.03
CA ALA A 36 5.60 -8.26 3.11
C ALA A 36 5.81 -8.62 4.57
N VAL A 37 5.67 -9.89 4.89
CA VAL A 37 5.90 -10.43 6.23
C VAL A 37 6.84 -11.61 6.11
N ARG A 38 7.96 -11.56 6.82
CA ARG A 38 8.84 -12.72 7.01
C ARG A 38 8.33 -13.51 8.21
N ARG A 39 8.05 -14.80 8.00
CA ARG A 39 7.67 -15.76 9.04
C ARG A 39 8.64 -16.93 8.97
N GLU A 40 8.94 -17.50 10.14
CA GLU A 40 9.63 -18.79 10.21
C GLU A 40 8.63 -19.91 9.94
N GLY A 41 9.08 -20.96 9.24
CA GLY A 41 8.28 -22.12 8.89
C GLY A 41 7.75 -22.12 7.45
N THR A 42 7.15 -23.25 7.06
CA THR A 42 6.52 -23.41 5.75
C THR A 42 5.03 -23.12 5.86
N PRO A 43 4.47 -22.21 5.05
CA PRO A 43 3.03 -22.01 5.00
C PRO A 43 2.36 -23.32 4.58
N GLN A 44 1.20 -23.61 5.18
CA GLN A 44 0.39 -24.76 4.80
C GLN A 44 -0.27 -24.44 3.46
N LEU A 45 0.02 -25.26 2.44
CA LEU A 45 -0.53 -25.11 1.11
C LEU A 45 -1.77 -26.02 0.98
N ASP A 46 -2.61 -25.75 -0.01
CA ASP A 46 -3.66 -26.72 -0.33
C ASP A 46 -3.03 -28.01 -0.88
N PRO A 47 -3.66 -29.19 -0.67
CA PRO A 47 -3.09 -30.48 -1.07
C PRO A 47 -2.78 -30.61 -2.57
N GLU A 48 -3.47 -29.87 -3.44
CA GLU A 48 -3.22 -29.91 -4.89
C GLU A 48 -1.94 -29.15 -5.23
N SER A 49 -1.78 -27.93 -4.71
CA SER A 49 -0.54 -27.15 -4.84
C SER A 49 0.68 -27.88 -4.29
N GLU A 50 0.56 -28.57 -3.15
CA GLU A 50 1.64 -29.38 -2.58
C GLU A 50 2.07 -30.50 -3.53
N ARG A 51 1.11 -31.23 -4.11
CA ARG A 51 1.39 -32.33 -5.05
C ARG A 51 2.07 -31.82 -6.31
N LEU A 52 1.63 -30.70 -6.86
CA LEU A 52 2.23 -30.11 -8.06
C LEU A 52 3.68 -29.67 -7.81
N ILE A 53 3.94 -29.04 -6.66
CA ILE A 53 5.30 -28.63 -6.26
C ILE A 53 6.17 -29.86 -6.01
N ALA A 54 5.66 -30.88 -5.33
CA ALA A 54 6.36 -32.14 -5.10
C ALA A 54 6.68 -32.86 -6.42
N ALA A 55 5.81 -32.76 -7.42
CA ALA A 55 6.04 -33.27 -8.78
C ALA A 55 7.06 -32.46 -9.60
N GLY A 56 7.53 -31.32 -9.07
CA GLY A 56 8.59 -30.50 -9.68
C GLY A 56 8.10 -29.21 -10.34
N ALA A 57 6.85 -28.79 -10.13
CA ALA A 57 6.41 -27.47 -10.56
C ALA A 57 7.28 -26.38 -9.92
N VAL A 58 7.82 -25.47 -10.74
CA VAL A 58 8.60 -24.32 -10.27
C VAL A 58 7.68 -23.31 -9.58
N ALA A 59 6.47 -23.14 -10.12
CA ALA A 59 5.42 -22.31 -9.56
C ALA A 59 4.04 -22.94 -9.80
N THR A 60 3.14 -22.79 -8.84
CA THR A 60 1.71 -23.11 -8.95
C THR A 60 0.92 -21.82 -8.81
N VAL A 61 0.03 -21.54 -9.78
CA VAL A 61 -0.80 -20.32 -9.79
C VAL A 61 -2.27 -20.71 -9.61
N VAL A 62 -2.88 -20.17 -8.56
CA VAL A 62 -4.31 -20.33 -8.27
C VAL A 62 -5.02 -19.01 -8.58
N VAL A 63 -6.05 -19.05 -9.43
CA VAL A 63 -6.88 -17.88 -9.76
C VAL A 63 -8.22 -18.01 -9.05
N LEU A 64 -8.60 -16.98 -8.29
CA LEU A 64 -9.84 -16.98 -7.52
C LEU A 64 -11.00 -16.49 -8.38
N ALA A 65 -12.18 -17.09 -8.24
CA ALA A 65 -13.37 -16.74 -9.03
C ALA A 65 -13.80 -15.26 -8.87
N GLY A 66 -13.53 -14.65 -7.72
CA GLY A 66 -13.77 -13.23 -7.45
C GLY A 66 -12.66 -12.29 -7.93
N GLY A 67 -11.67 -12.81 -8.65
CA GLY A 67 -10.44 -12.10 -9.00
C GLY A 67 -9.35 -12.25 -7.94
N GLY A 68 -8.12 -11.95 -8.33
CA GLY A 68 -6.92 -12.20 -7.54
C GLY A 68 -6.26 -13.53 -7.88
N ARG A 69 -4.97 -13.63 -7.56
CA ARG A 69 -4.17 -14.84 -7.74
C ARG A 69 -3.28 -15.08 -6.55
N VAL A 70 -3.08 -16.35 -6.23
CA VAL A 70 -2.04 -16.81 -5.31
C VAL A 70 -1.00 -17.53 -6.15
N THR A 71 0.27 -17.19 -5.96
CA THR A 71 1.38 -17.89 -6.62
C THR A 71 2.25 -18.51 -5.54
N VAL A 72 2.50 -19.81 -5.67
CA VAL A 72 3.34 -20.58 -4.75
C VAL A 72 4.56 -21.05 -5.52
N GLU A 73 5.75 -20.69 -5.06
CA GLU A 73 7.00 -20.98 -5.75
C GLU A 73 7.88 -21.89 -4.90
N ARG A 74 8.41 -22.95 -5.50
CA ARG A 74 9.12 -24.02 -4.79
C ARG A 74 10.42 -23.56 -4.13
N SER A 75 11.07 -22.52 -4.67
CA SER A 75 12.40 -22.09 -4.23
C SER A 75 12.68 -20.63 -4.61
N LEU A 76 11.73 -19.74 -4.36
CA LEU A 76 12.02 -18.31 -4.50
C LEU A 76 12.82 -17.83 -3.29
N ALA A 77 14.12 -17.66 -3.50
CA ALA A 77 14.97 -17.01 -2.52
C ALA A 77 14.76 -15.49 -2.62
N LEU A 78 13.98 -14.92 -1.69
CA LEU A 78 13.91 -13.48 -1.44
C LEU A 78 14.64 -13.16 -0.13
N PRO A 79 15.98 -13.25 -0.10
CA PRO A 79 16.73 -13.05 1.13
C PRO A 79 16.67 -11.59 1.61
N ALA A 80 16.55 -10.62 0.69
CA ALA A 80 16.57 -9.20 1.01
C ALA A 80 15.32 -8.45 0.54
N LEU A 81 15.04 -7.32 1.19
CA LEU A 81 13.91 -6.44 0.83
C LEU A 81 13.98 -5.94 -0.61
N ARG A 82 15.19 -5.70 -1.13
CA ARG A 82 15.40 -5.28 -2.53
C ARG A 82 14.86 -6.31 -3.53
N ASP A 83 14.96 -7.60 -3.21
CA ASP A 83 14.54 -8.68 -4.09
C ASP A 83 13.01 -8.76 -4.14
N ILE A 84 12.36 -8.49 -2.98
CA ILE A 84 10.91 -8.33 -2.91
C ILE A 84 10.47 -7.13 -3.76
N VAL A 85 11.09 -5.97 -3.58
CA VAL A 85 10.76 -4.76 -4.35
C VAL A 85 10.88 -4.98 -5.86
N ALA A 86 11.90 -5.73 -6.30
CA ALA A 86 12.08 -6.06 -7.72
C ALA A 86 10.96 -6.96 -8.28
N ALA A 87 10.28 -7.74 -7.43
CA ALA A 87 9.19 -8.63 -7.82
C ALA A 87 7.79 -7.99 -7.69
N LEU A 88 7.69 -6.80 -7.08
CA LEU A 88 6.42 -6.09 -6.94
C LEU A 88 5.95 -5.49 -8.27
N ASP A 89 4.64 -5.18 -8.32
CA ASP A 89 4.10 -4.34 -9.38
C ASP A 89 4.86 -2.99 -9.40
N PRO A 90 5.40 -2.55 -10.54
CA PRO A 90 6.10 -1.27 -10.68
C PRO A 90 5.28 -0.05 -10.24
N GLN A 91 3.95 -0.19 -10.15
CA GLN A 91 3.03 0.83 -9.68
C GLN A 91 3.01 1.01 -8.16
N VAL A 92 3.55 0.07 -7.37
CA VAL A 92 3.62 0.17 -5.90
C VAL A 92 4.54 1.33 -5.51
N ASP A 93 4.07 2.19 -4.60
CA ASP A 93 4.85 3.32 -4.08
C ASP A 93 5.63 2.95 -2.82
N LEU A 94 5.07 2.09 -1.97
CA LEU A 94 5.66 1.72 -0.68
C LEU A 94 5.43 0.24 -0.36
N LEU A 95 6.49 -0.42 0.09
CA LEU A 95 6.46 -1.72 0.74
C LEU A 95 6.54 -1.54 2.26
N LEU A 96 5.53 -2.01 2.98
CA LEU A 96 5.56 -2.16 4.45
C LEU A 96 6.08 -3.56 4.81
N ALA A 97 7.22 -3.65 5.48
CA ALA A 97 7.91 -4.90 5.74
C ALA A 97 7.96 -5.27 7.23
N GLU A 98 7.33 -6.38 7.61
CA GLU A 98 7.39 -6.96 8.96
C GLU A 98 8.38 -8.14 9.00
N GLY A 99 9.28 -8.16 10.00
CA GLY A 99 10.17 -9.31 10.25
C GLY A 99 11.44 -9.34 9.39
N PHE A 100 11.82 -8.22 8.79
CA PHE A 100 13.04 -8.08 8.00
C PHE A 100 14.08 -7.27 8.77
N GLU A 101 15.34 -7.73 8.74
CA GLU A 101 16.45 -7.14 9.49
C GLU A 101 17.39 -6.30 8.63
N ASP A 102 17.10 -6.18 7.33
CA ASP A 102 17.88 -5.41 6.34
C ASP A 102 18.15 -3.96 6.82
N ALA A 103 19.41 -3.64 7.12
CA ALA A 103 19.84 -2.30 7.52
C ALA A 103 19.81 -1.31 6.34
N GLY A 104 19.75 -0.01 6.63
CA GLY A 104 19.73 1.05 5.62
C GLY A 104 18.35 1.28 4.99
N TYR A 105 17.31 0.64 5.53
CA TYR A 105 15.92 0.93 5.21
C TYR A 105 15.27 1.60 6.40
N PRO A 106 14.50 2.70 6.19
CA PRO A 106 13.84 3.37 7.28
C PRO A 106 12.82 2.47 8.00
N ALA A 107 12.61 2.72 9.28
CA ALA A 107 11.84 1.85 10.14
C ALA A 107 10.99 2.64 11.15
N VAL A 108 9.80 2.11 11.43
CA VAL A 108 9.00 2.45 12.60
C VAL A 108 9.08 1.29 13.58
N GLU A 109 9.43 1.58 14.83
CA GLU A 109 9.55 0.57 15.87
C GLU A 109 8.42 0.67 16.90
N LEU A 110 7.73 -0.44 17.13
CA LEU A 110 6.80 -0.57 18.24
C LEU A 110 7.55 -0.98 19.51
N SER A 111 7.43 -0.17 20.55
CA SER A 111 8.04 -0.40 21.85
C SER A 111 6.97 -0.50 22.94
N PRO A 112 6.74 -1.68 23.55
CA PRO A 112 5.88 -1.80 24.71
C PRO A 112 6.53 -1.16 25.96
N PRO A 113 5.73 -0.75 26.98
CA PRO A 113 6.30 -0.21 28.21
C PRO A 113 7.28 -1.18 28.87
N GLY A 114 8.43 -0.66 29.29
CA GLY A 114 9.49 -1.47 29.91
C GLY A 114 10.27 -2.37 28.94
N ALA A 115 10.09 -2.20 27.63
CA ALA A 115 10.94 -2.84 26.64
C ALA A 115 12.43 -2.45 26.83
N PRO A 116 13.36 -3.33 26.44
CA PRO A 116 14.78 -3.00 26.37
C PRO A 116 15.05 -1.86 25.36
N ALA A 117 16.33 -1.52 25.17
CA ALA A 117 16.75 -0.57 24.15
C ALA A 117 16.16 -0.91 22.77
N LEU A 118 15.93 0.12 21.97
CA LEU A 118 15.38 -0.01 20.61
C LEU A 118 16.27 -0.94 19.77
N ALA A 119 15.63 -1.82 19.00
CA ALA A 119 16.32 -2.75 18.12
C ALA A 119 16.81 -2.08 16.83
N THR A 120 16.17 -0.99 16.42
CA THR A 120 16.50 -0.23 15.21
C THR A 120 17.63 0.76 15.48
N ALA A 121 18.61 0.78 14.59
CA ALA A 121 19.68 1.78 14.64
C ALA A 121 19.12 3.20 14.49
N PRO A 122 19.67 4.21 15.20
CA PRO A 122 19.18 5.59 15.11
C PRO A 122 19.13 6.18 13.70
N ALA A 123 20.02 5.73 12.81
CA ALA A 123 20.08 6.19 11.41
C ALA A 123 18.88 5.70 10.56
N ASP A 124 18.27 4.57 10.95
CA ASP A 124 17.15 3.97 10.23
C ASP A 124 15.81 4.28 10.91
N LEU A 125 15.82 4.77 12.15
CA LEU A 125 14.60 4.97 12.94
C LEU A 125 13.88 6.27 12.58
N ILE A 126 12.68 6.16 12.01
CA ILE A 126 11.78 7.31 11.73
C ILE A 126 10.95 7.66 12.97
N ALA A 127 10.39 6.66 13.63
CA ALA A 127 9.49 6.85 14.75
C ALA A 127 9.46 5.66 15.69
N VAL A 128 9.15 5.93 16.96
CA VAL A 128 8.80 4.93 17.96
C VAL A 128 7.31 5.06 18.27
N VAL A 129 6.60 3.95 18.26
CA VAL A 129 5.18 3.87 18.57
C VAL A 129 4.99 3.04 19.84
N SER A 130 4.32 3.60 20.83
CA SER A 130 3.95 2.83 22.03
C SER A 130 2.89 1.79 21.68
N SER A 131 3.13 0.52 22.04
CA SER A 131 2.17 -0.56 21.81
C SER A 131 0.84 -0.34 22.51
N ASP A 132 0.86 0.25 23.71
CA ASP A 132 -0.35 0.46 24.52
C ASP A 132 -1.16 1.64 24.00
N GLU A 133 -0.50 2.73 23.58
CA GLU A 133 -1.16 3.87 22.95
C GLU A 133 -1.82 3.43 21.63
N LEU A 134 -1.10 2.67 20.79
CA LEU A 134 -1.65 2.15 19.54
C LEU A 134 -2.91 1.31 19.77
N ARG A 135 -2.90 0.43 20.76
CA ARG A 135 -4.08 -0.38 21.11
C ARG A 135 -5.21 0.46 21.71
N GLY A 136 -4.88 1.44 22.56
CA GLY A 136 -5.83 2.36 23.16
C GLY A 136 -6.57 3.20 22.11
N SER A 137 -5.84 3.79 21.16
CA SER A 137 -6.41 4.55 20.03
C SER A 137 -7.38 3.71 19.23
N PHE A 138 -7.05 2.45 18.95
CA PHE A 138 -7.96 1.53 18.26
C PHE A 138 -9.21 1.19 19.05
N ALA A 139 -9.08 1.00 20.37
CA ALA A 139 -10.21 0.69 21.24
C ALA A 139 -11.17 1.88 21.40
N SER A 140 -10.67 3.12 21.32
CA SER A 140 -11.47 4.33 21.57
C SER A 140 -11.97 5.03 20.31
N PHE A 141 -11.23 5.03 19.20
CA PHE A 141 -11.54 5.88 18.03
C PHE A 141 -11.35 5.21 16.65
N GLY A 142 -11.03 3.92 16.60
CA GLY A 142 -10.74 3.23 15.34
C GLY A 142 -9.45 3.71 14.65
N PRO A 143 -9.16 3.30 13.40
CA PRO A 143 -7.88 3.53 12.72
C PRO A 143 -7.49 5.01 12.44
N GLY A 144 -8.34 5.98 12.79
CA GLY A 144 -8.25 7.38 12.36
C GLY A 144 -7.12 8.20 12.99
N GLU A 145 -6.48 7.74 14.07
CA GLU A 145 -5.45 8.52 14.79
C GLU A 145 -4.03 8.34 14.23
N ILE A 146 -3.82 7.51 13.21
CA ILE A 146 -2.49 7.30 12.61
C ILE A 146 -2.04 8.44 11.67
N GLY A 147 -2.83 9.50 11.54
CA GLY A 147 -2.64 10.58 10.56
C GLY A 147 -1.25 11.24 10.63
N GLY A 148 -0.81 11.61 11.84
CA GLY A 148 0.51 12.23 12.02
C GLY A 148 1.66 11.28 11.70
N LEU A 149 1.52 9.99 12.01
CA LEU A 149 2.53 8.99 11.62
C LEU A 149 2.52 8.76 10.11
N ALA A 150 1.36 8.74 9.47
CA ALA A 150 1.25 8.60 8.01
C ALA A 150 1.91 9.79 7.29
N GLU A 151 1.71 11.01 7.78
CA GLU A 151 2.40 12.21 7.27
C GLU A 151 3.91 12.17 7.48
N LEU A 152 4.35 11.72 8.65
CA LEU A 152 5.78 11.53 8.94
C LEU A 152 6.39 10.50 7.98
N VAL A 153 5.75 9.34 7.83
CA VAL A 153 6.17 8.29 6.87
C VAL A 153 6.21 8.86 5.46
N GLU A 154 5.17 9.56 5.02
CA GLU A 154 5.12 10.18 3.70
C GLU A 154 6.31 11.13 3.47
N SER A 155 6.60 12.02 4.43
CA SER A 155 7.73 12.94 4.32
C SER A 155 9.11 12.26 4.34
N ALA A 156 9.22 11.11 5.01
CA ALA A 156 10.49 10.44 5.28
C ALA A 156 10.89 9.42 4.22
N VAL A 157 9.93 8.69 3.64
CA VAL A 157 10.21 7.58 2.70
C VAL A 157 9.58 7.76 1.32
N LEU A 158 8.52 8.56 1.18
CA LEU A 158 7.84 8.70 -0.09
C LEU A 158 8.37 9.92 -0.85
N VAL A 159 8.65 9.72 -2.14
CA VAL A 159 8.88 10.85 -3.05
C VAL A 159 7.52 11.53 -3.25
N PRO A 160 7.41 12.87 -3.09
CA PRO A 160 6.17 13.57 -3.33
C PRO A 160 5.60 13.18 -4.68
N ARG A 161 4.36 12.70 -4.71
CA ARG A 161 3.67 12.54 -5.99
C ARG A 161 3.54 13.94 -6.62
N PRO A 162 3.69 14.06 -7.95
CA PRO A 162 3.38 15.31 -8.63
C PRO A 162 1.96 15.73 -8.23
N GLU A 163 1.84 16.98 -7.78
CA GLU A 163 0.57 17.53 -7.30
C GLU A 163 -0.48 17.41 -8.39
N VAL A 164 -1.55 16.67 -8.12
CA VAL A 164 -2.66 16.51 -9.06
C VAL A 164 -3.73 17.51 -8.68
N SER A 165 -3.88 18.54 -9.49
CA SER A 165 -5.03 19.43 -9.42
C SER A 165 -6.08 19.01 -10.45
N MET A 166 -7.36 19.17 -10.10
CA MET A 166 -8.47 18.88 -10.98
C MET A 166 -9.45 20.05 -10.95
N GLN A 167 -9.92 20.43 -12.14
CA GLN A 167 -11.07 21.34 -12.29
C GLN A 167 -12.24 20.55 -12.88
N LEU A 168 -13.33 20.44 -12.12
CA LEU A 168 -14.57 19.87 -12.62
C LEU A 168 -15.48 20.99 -13.11
N SER A 169 -16.10 20.83 -14.29
CA SER A 169 -17.15 21.74 -14.76
C SER A 169 -18.41 20.97 -15.12
N VAL A 170 -19.55 21.42 -14.61
CA VAL A 170 -20.89 20.88 -14.91
C VAL A 170 -21.68 21.96 -15.61
N ASP A 171 -22.15 21.69 -16.83
CA ASP A 171 -22.88 22.64 -17.67
C ASP A 171 -22.19 24.01 -17.80
N GLY A 172 -20.86 23.98 -17.95
CA GLY A 172 -20.01 25.17 -18.08
C GLY A 172 -19.67 25.88 -16.76
N ARG A 173 -20.17 25.41 -15.62
CA ARG A 173 -19.87 25.98 -14.29
C ARG A 173 -18.80 25.17 -13.58
N THR A 174 -17.74 25.84 -13.14
CA THR A 174 -16.70 25.19 -12.34
C THR A 174 -17.25 24.80 -10.97
N VAL A 175 -17.06 23.54 -10.59
CA VAL A 175 -17.38 23.00 -9.27
C VAL A 175 -16.08 22.96 -8.47
N GLN A 176 -16.08 23.57 -7.28
CA GLN A 176 -14.96 23.41 -6.36
C GLN A 176 -14.99 21.99 -5.78
N GLY A 177 -14.02 21.18 -6.20
CA GLY A 177 -13.79 19.86 -5.62
C GLY A 177 -12.98 19.97 -4.33
N SER A 178 -13.32 19.15 -3.34
CA SER A 178 -12.41 18.84 -2.24
C SER A 178 -11.33 17.84 -2.71
N GLY A 179 -10.27 17.65 -1.94
CA GLY A 179 -9.24 16.63 -2.23
C GLY A 179 -9.82 15.24 -2.49
N PHE A 180 -10.92 14.89 -1.80
CA PHE A 180 -11.66 13.65 -2.00
C PHE A 180 -12.20 13.48 -3.44
N VAL A 181 -12.72 14.54 -4.06
CA VAL A 181 -13.25 14.48 -5.44
C VAL A 181 -12.14 14.27 -6.45
N THR A 182 -10.99 14.93 -6.22
CA THR A 182 -9.78 14.76 -7.03
C THR A 182 -9.30 13.31 -7.00
N ASP A 183 -9.25 12.69 -5.83
CA ASP A 183 -8.79 11.29 -5.71
C ASP A 183 -9.78 10.30 -6.33
N MET A 184 -11.09 10.53 -6.20
CA MET A 184 -12.12 9.65 -6.76
C MET A 184 -12.21 9.71 -8.29
N ILE A 185 -11.82 10.83 -8.91
CA ILE A 185 -11.99 11.04 -10.35
C ILE A 185 -10.64 11.16 -11.08
N ALA A 186 -9.80 12.11 -10.69
CA ALA A 186 -8.59 12.44 -11.45
C ALA A 186 -7.59 11.28 -11.46
N ARG A 187 -7.37 10.62 -10.32
CA ARG A 187 -6.39 9.51 -10.24
C ARG A 187 -6.80 8.27 -11.05
N PRO A 188 -8.05 7.78 -10.96
CA PRO A 188 -8.52 6.72 -11.86
C PRO A 188 -8.40 7.11 -13.33
N VAL A 189 -8.79 8.34 -13.70
CA VAL A 189 -8.69 8.82 -15.09
C VAL A 189 -7.24 8.85 -15.58
N LEU A 190 -6.30 9.40 -14.79
CA LEU A 190 -4.88 9.39 -15.13
C LEU A 190 -4.36 7.96 -15.34
N THR A 191 -4.72 7.04 -14.43
CA THR A 191 -4.35 5.63 -14.54
C THR A 191 -4.90 4.98 -15.82
N MET A 192 -6.16 5.25 -16.18
CA MET A 192 -6.77 4.73 -17.41
C MET A 192 -6.08 5.29 -18.66
N VAL A 193 -5.74 6.58 -18.64
CA VAL A 193 -5.10 7.26 -19.78
C VAL A 193 -3.68 6.76 -20.00
N GLU A 194 -2.93 6.44 -18.96
CA GLU A 194 -1.58 5.84 -19.06
C GLU A 194 -1.57 4.44 -19.70
N GLN A 195 -2.70 3.73 -19.69
CA GLN A 195 -2.84 2.44 -20.37
C GLN A 195 -3.11 2.58 -21.88
N LEU A 196 -3.38 3.80 -22.37
CA LEU A 196 -3.63 4.03 -23.79
C LEU A 196 -2.34 3.96 -24.59
N LYS A 197 -2.39 3.25 -25.72
CA LYS A 197 -1.24 3.08 -26.61
C LYS A 197 -0.70 4.44 -27.07
N GLY A 198 0.57 4.71 -26.79
CA GLY A 198 1.26 5.94 -27.19
C GLY A 198 1.19 7.07 -26.17
N VAL A 199 0.51 6.88 -25.04
CA VAL A 199 0.50 7.86 -23.94
C VAL A 199 1.49 7.42 -22.86
N ARG A 200 2.42 8.30 -22.48
CA ARG A 200 3.31 8.08 -21.33
C ARG A 200 3.33 9.35 -20.49
N TRP A 201 2.95 9.25 -19.22
CA TRP A 201 2.97 10.31 -18.22
C TRP A 201 2.40 11.65 -18.71
N PRO A 202 1.08 11.72 -18.96
CA PRO A 202 0.46 12.94 -19.43
C PRO A 202 0.58 14.04 -18.37
N SER A 203 1.15 15.19 -18.76
CA SER A 203 1.21 16.38 -17.89
C SER A 203 -0.14 17.08 -17.76
N ALA A 204 -1.09 16.81 -18.67
CA ALA A 204 -2.46 17.30 -18.59
C ALA A 204 -3.43 16.34 -19.31
N VAL A 205 -4.60 16.11 -18.72
CA VAL A 205 -5.68 15.33 -19.31
C VAL A 205 -6.97 16.15 -19.31
N ARG A 206 -7.62 16.29 -20.47
CA ARG A 206 -8.93 16.92 -20.59
C ARG A 206 -9.97 15.87 -20.93
N LEU A 207 -10.85 15.56 -19.98
CA LEU A 207 -11.98 14.65 -20.17
C LEU A 207 -13.26 15.46 -20.33
N THR A 208 -14.05 15.17 -21.37
CA THR A 208 -15.37 15.78 -21.58
C THR A 208 -16.40 14.67 -21.74
N ILE A 209 -17.36 14.63 -20.82
CA ILE A 209 -18.47 13.67 -20.85
C ILE A 209 -19.72 14.42 -21.29
N ARG A 210 -20.38 13.94 -22.34
CA ARG A 210 -21.66 14.48 -22.83
C ARG A 210 -22.72 13.40 -22.75
N ARG A 211 -23.87 13.73 -22.19
CA ARG A 211 -25.05 12.87 -22.21
C ARG A 211 -25.99 13.38 -23.29
N ARG A 212 -26.54 12.48 -24.13
CA ARG A 212 -27.67 12.86 -24.99
C ARG A 212 -28.88 13.19 -24.11
N PRO A 213 -29.70 14.19 -24.47
CA PRO A 213 -30.99 14.42 -23.82
C PRO A 213 -31.76 13.10 -23.75
N ARG A 214 -32.45 12.84 -22.63
CA ARG A 214 -33.46 11.78 -22.61
C ARG A 214 -34.65 12.30 -23.42
N ASP A 215 -34.69 11.98 -24.70
CA ASP A 215 -35.88 12.22 -25.52
C ASP A 215 -37.00 11.30 -25.02
N GLY A 216 -38.11 11.88 -24.55
CA GLY A 216 -39.38 11.19 -24.34
C GLY A 216 -39.61 10.51 -22.98
N TRP A 217 -40.03 11.29 -21.98
CA TRP A 217 -41.02 10.83 -21.00
C TRP A 217 -42.12 11.88 -20.94
N HIS A 218 -43.07 11.78 -21.88
CA HIS A 218 -44.36 12.43 -21.74
C HIS A 218 -45.22 11.49 -20.89
N GLY A 219 -45.43 11.86 -19.63
CA GLY A 219 -46.58 11.38 -18.85
C GLY A 219 -47.85 12.07 -19.29
#